data_AF-A0A2A2RI37-F1
#
_entry.id   AF-A0A2A2RI37-F1
#
_cell.length_a   1.000
_cell.length_b   1.000
_cell.length_c   1.000
_cell.angle_alpha   90.00
_cell.angle_beta   90.00
_cell.angle_gamma   90.00
#
_symmetry.space_group_name_H-M   'P 1'
#
loop_
_entity.id
_entity.type
_entity.pdbx_description
1 polymer ?
#
loop_
_entity_poly.entity_id
_entity_poly.type
_entity_poly.pdbx_seq_one_letter_code
_entity_poly.pdbx_strand_id
1 'polypeptide(L)'
;GQGGTWADGVRRDRLGAAWPEGFAGEDRGVRENVLYQVAYQGYLEREERQWRRREHVDRIRLPETLDYAGIRGLRREGAQKLAAARPLTLGQASRISGVTPADISIILVWLEARSGRGGDGPGTCLAEPPALA
;
A
#
# COMPACT_ATOMS: atom_id res chain seq x y z
N GLY A 1 -0.72 -0.70 -40.94
CA GLY A 1 -1.30 0.16 -39.89
C GLY A 1 -1.92 -0.72 -38.85
N GLN A 2 -1.56 -0.54 -37.57
CA GLN A 2 -2.16 -1.09 -36.34
C GLN A 2 -1.10 -0.96 -35.23
N GLY A 3 -1.07 0.19 -34.57
CA GLY A 3 -0.10 0.51 -33.51
C GLY A 3 -0.67 0.18 -32.13
N GLY A 4 -0.53 -1.06 -31.69
CA GLY A 4 -0.82 -1.50 -30.33
C GLY A 4 0.18 -2.58 -29.92
N THR A 5 0.52 -2.66 -28.64
CA THR A 5 1.41 -3.71 -28.13
C THR A 5 0.67 -5.05 -28.13
N TRP A 6 1.42 -6.17 -28.19
CA TRP A 6 0.83 -7.51 -28.02
C TRP A 6 0.04 -7.61 -26.70
N ALA A 7 0.52 -6.94 -25.65
CA ALA A 7 -0.17 -6.82 -24.37
C ALA A 7 -1.52 -6.09 -24.46
N ASP A 8 -1.71 -5.14 -25.37
CA ASP A 8 -3.01 -4.53 -25.64
C ASP A 8 -3.98 -5.53 -26.27
N GLY A 9 -3.47 -6.39 -27.17
CA GLY A 9 -4.22 -7.48 -27.78
C GLY A 9 -4.71 -8.50 -26.76
N VAL A 10 -3.83 -9.00 -25.89
CA VAL A 10 -4.17 -9.93 -24.80
C VAL A 10 -5.17 -9.34 -23.81
N ARG A 11 -5.03 -8.05 -23.47
CA ARG A 11 -5.99 -7.39 -22.56
C ARG A 11 -7.39 -7.25 -23.17
N ARG A 12 -7.49 -7.16 -24.51
CA ARG A 12 -8.75 -7.03 -25.25
C ARG A 12 -9.38 -8.38 -25.60
N ASP A 13 -8.57 -9.39 -25.91
CA ASP A 13 -8.97 -10.77 -26.21
C ASP A 13 -8.04 -11.75 -25.48
N ARG A 14 -8.48 -12.20 -24.29
CA ARG A 14 -7.67 -12.88 -23.28
C ARG A 14 -7.02 -14.19 -23.71
N LEU A 15 -7.45 -14.79 -24.82
CA LEU A 15 -7.01 -16.13 -25.25
C LEU A 15 -6.71 -16.23 -26.76
N GLY A 16 -6.91 -15.15 -27.54
CA GLY A 16 -6.83 -15.18 -29.01
C GLY A 16 -5.59 -14.53 -29.63
N ALA A 17 -4.77 -13.81 -28.85
CA ALA A 17 -3.59 -13.13 -29.39
C ALA A 17 -2.48 -14.14 -29.72
N ALA A 18 -2.12 -14.23 -31.01
CA ALA A 18 -0.98 -15.05 -31.45
C ALA A 18 0.31 -14.57 -30.77
N TRP A 19 1.13 -15.52 -30.30
CA TRP A 19 2.40 -15.22 -29.65
C TRP A 19 3.38 -14.55 -30.65
N PRO A 20 4.19 -13.57 -30.21
CA PRO A 20 5.30 -13.08 -31.02
C PRO A 20 6.24 -14.23 -31.41
N GLU A 21 6.80 -14.21 -32.62
CA GLU A 21 7.63 -15.31 -33.15
C GLU A 21 8.80 -15.69 -32.22
N GLY A 22 9.44 -14.70 -31.60
CA GLY A 22 10.53 -14.95 -30.64
C GLY A 22 10.07 -15.55 -29.30
N PHE A 23 8.79 -15.41 -28.94
CA PHE A 23 8.24 -15.89 -27.67
C PHE A 23 7.51 -17.23 -27.81
N ALA A 24 7.13 -17.61 -29.04
CA ALA A 24 6.46 -18.88 -29.31
C ALA A 24 7.34 -20.11 -29.00
N GLY A 25 8.67 -19.95 -29.05
CA GLY A 25 9.66 -20.99 -28.75
C GLY A 25 10.02 -21.16 -27.27
N GLU A 26 9.48 -20.31 -26.39
CA GLU A 26 9.75 -20.37 -24.96
C GLU A 26 9.05 -21.54 -24.26
N ASP A 27 9.58 -21.93 -23.10
CA ASP A 27 8.96 -22.98 -22.28
C ASP A 27 7.52 -22.61 -21.92
N ARG A 28 6.69 -23.66 -21.76
CA ARG A 28 5.29 -23.50 -21.42
C ARG A 28 5.09 -22.70 -20.13
N GLY A 29 5.91 -22.94 -19.10
CA GLY A 29 5.81 -22.21 -17.84
C GLY A 29 6.12 -20.72 -17.98
N VAL A 30 7.09 -20.38 -18.84
CA VAL A 30 7.43 -18.99 -19.17
C VAL A 30 6.27 -18.30 -19.90
N ARG A 31 5.69 -18.98 -20.90
CA ARG A 31 4.54 -18.46 -21.65
C ARG A 31 3.30 -18.25 -20.78
N GLU A 32 2.99 -19.21 -19.91
CA GLU A 32 1.87 -19.12 -18.97
C GLU A 32 2.07 -18.00 -17.94
N ASN A 33 3.30 -17.84 -17.41
CA ASN A 33 3.60 -16.77 -16.45
C ASN A 33 3.43 -15.39 -17.07
N VAL A 34 3.95 -15.17 -18.29
CA VAL A 34 3.83 -13.89 -18.99
C VAL A 34 2.36 -13.59 -19.34
N LEU A 35 1.59 -14.58 -19.80
CA LEU A 35 0.16 -14.39 -20.04
C LEU A 35 -0.58 -14.01 -18.76
N TYR A 36 -0.27 -14.68 -17.65
CA TYR A 36 -0.83 -14.36 -16.35
C TYR A 36 -0.48 -12.93 -15.92
N GLN A 37 0.80 -12.55 -15.99
CA GLN A 37 1.21 -11.20 -15.64
C GLN A 37 0.52 -10.15 -16.51
N VAL A 38 0.45 -10.34 -17.83
CA VAL A 38 -0.13 -9.36 -18.77
C VAL A 38 -1.66 -9.28 -18.64
N ALA A 39 -2.35 -10.42 -18.55
CA ALA A 39 -3.81 -10.46 -18.46
C ALA A 39 -4.32 -9.92 -17.12
N TYR A 40 -3.53 -10.10 -16.05
CA TYR A 40 -3.91 -9.73 -14.68
C TYR A 40 -3.14 -8.52 -14.14
N GLN A 41 -2.25 -7.89 -14.90
CA GLN A 41 -1.42 -6.76 -14.47
C GLN A 41 -2.24 -5.66 -13.79
N GLY A 42 -3.33 -5.21 -14.42
CA GLY A 42 -4.18 -4.16 -13.86
C GLY A 42 -4.89 -4.56 -12.56
N TYR A 43 -5.12 -5.86 -12.34
CA TYR A 43 -5.65 -6.38 -11.07
C TYR A 43 -4.54 -6.42 -10.00
N LEU A 44 -3.38 -6.99 -10.33
CA LEU A 44 -2.22 -7.08 -9.43
C LEU A 44 -1.75 -5.68 -8.97
N GLU A 45 -1.67 -4.71 -9.89
CA GLU A 45 -1.35 -3.32 -9.55
C GLU A 45 -2.38 -2.68 -8.62
N ARG A 46 -3.67 -3.03 -8.74
CA ARG A 46 -4.72 -2.54 -7.83
C ARG A 46 -4.54 -3.14 -6.44
N GLU A 47 -4.31 -4.45 -6.35
CA GLU A 47 -4.03 -5.12 -5.08
C GLU A 47 -2.77 -4.59 -4.42
N GLU A 48 -1.71 -4.36 -5.20
CA GLU A 48 -0.45 -3.84 -4.69
C GLU A 48 -0.60 -2.40 -4.19
N ARG A 49 -1.36 -1.53 -4.86
CA ARG A 49 -1.67 -0.19 -4.33
C ARG A 49 -2.45 -0.25 -3.01
N GLN A 50 -3.38 -1.19 -2.87
CA GLN A 50 -4.10 -1.41 -1.62
C GLN A 50 -3.20 -1.99 -0.52
N TRP A 51 -2.27 -2.86 -0.89
CA TRP A 51 -1.25 -3.42 0.00
C TRP A 51 -0.30 -2.34 0.50
N ARG A 52 0.28 -1.53 -0.40
CA ARG A 52 1.21 -0.44 -0.06
C ARG A 52 0.59 0.59 0.88
N ARG A 53 -0.69 0.93 0.71
CA ARG A 53 -1.41 1.79 1.68
C ARG A 53 -1.51 1.14 3.06
N ARG A 54 -1.76 -0.16 3.13
CA ARG A 54 -1.81 -0.91 4.40
C ARG A 54 -0.43 -1.03 5.04
N GLU A 55 0.60 -1.32 4.25
CA GLU A 55 1.98 -1.43 4.72
C GLU A 55 2.53 -0.10 5.24
N HIS A 56 2.14 1.03 4.63
CA HIS A 56 2.52 2.35 5.11
C HIS A 56 2.03 2.59 6.55
N VAL A 57 0.75 2.29 6.83
CA VAL A 57 0.16 2.41 8.18
C VAL A 57 0.87 1.49 9.19
N ASP A 58 1.28 0.29 8.77
CA ASP A 58 1.96 -0.66 9.64
C ASP A 58 3.31 -0.15 10.18
N ARG A 59 3.99 0.73 9.44
CA ARG A 59 5.35 1.20 9.73
C ARG A 59 5.40 2.55 10.46
N ILE A 60 4.29 3.29 10.52
CA ILE A 60 4.24 4.60 11.21
C ILE A 60 4.39 4.39 12.71
N ARG A 61 5.46 4.94 13.29
CA ARG A 61 5.72 4.87 14.74
C ARG A 61 4.86 5.86 15.51
N LEU A 62 4.38 5.41 16.66
CA LEU A 62 3.69 6.25 17.63
C LEU A 62 4.68 6.71 18.71
N PRO A 63 4.65 7.99 19.13
CA PRO A 63 5.46 8.44 20.25
C PRO A 63 5.09 7.67 21.54
N GLU A 64 6.09 7.19 22.29
CA GLU A 64 5.84 6.43 23.53
C GLU A 64 5.10 7.26 24.60
N THR A 65 5.33 8.57 24.60
CA THR A 65 4.71 9.54 25.50
C THR A 65 3.39 10.10 24.96
N LEU A 66 2.80 9.49 23.94
CA LEU A 66 1.56 9.96 23.35
C LEU A 66 0.39 9.86 24.34
N ASP A 67 -0.28 10.99 24.57
CA ASP A 67 -1.55 11.03 25.30
C ASP A 67 -2.72 10.94 24.32
N TYR A 68 -3.31 9.75 24.22
CA TYR A 68 -4.48 9.50 23.38
C TYR A 68 -5.72 10.26 23.86
N ALA A 69 -5.86 10.55 25.16
CA ALA A 69 -7.03 11.25 25.68
C ALA A 69 -7.05 12.74 25.25
N GLY A 70 -5.88 13.31 24.98
CA GLY A 70 -5.70 14.67 24.47
C GLY A 70 -5.93 14.83 22.96
N ILE A 71 -6.13 13.74 22.20
CA ILE A 71 -6.32 13.82 20.75
C ILE A 71 -7.77 14.22 20.45
N ARG A 72 -7.96 15.43 19.93
CA ARG A 72 -9.28 15.93 19.52
C ARG A 72 -9.89 15.01 18.46
N GLY A 73 -11.14 14.62 18.67
CA GLY A 73 -11.91 13.78 17.76
C GLY A 73 -11.76 12.28 18.00
N LEU A 74 -10.73 11.85 18.74
CA LEU A 74 -10.56 10.45 19.10
C LEU A 74 -11.65 10.01 20.09
N ARG A 75 -12.30 8.88 19.84
CA ARG A 75 -13.35 8.38 20.73
C ARG A 75 -12.75 7.99 22.07
N ARG A 76 -13.45 8.29 23.18
CA ARG A 76 -13.01 7.92 24.54
C ARG A 76 -12.68 6.44 24.68
N GLU A 77 -13.53 5.57 24.12
CA GLU A 77 -13.31 4.11 24.15
C GLU A 77 -12.03 3.72 23.40
N GLY A 78 -11.81 4.25 22.20
CA GLY A 78 -10.59 4.03 21.42
C GLY A 78 -9.35 4.55 22.16
N ALA A 79 -9.41 5.77 22.71
CA ALA A 79 -8.33 6.36 23.47
C ALA A 79 -7.95 5.52 24.72
N GLN A 80 -8.94 5.02 25.46
CA GLN A 80 -8.71 4.14 26.62
C GLN A 80 -8.03 2.83 26.22
N LYS A 81 -8.51 2.19 25.15
CA LYS A 81 -7.95 0.93 24.64
C LYS A 81 -6.52 1.12 24.14
N LEU A 82 -6.25 2.21 23.42
CA LEU A 82 -4.91 2.56 22.95
C LEU A 82 -3.97 2.88 24.11
N ALA A 83 -4.43 3.62 25.12
CA ALA A 83 -3.65 3.96 26.31
C ALA A 83 -3.31 2.71 27.15
N ALA A 84 -4.19 1.72 27.20
CA ALA A 84 -3.97 0.45 27.87
C ALA A 84 -3.00 -0.46 27.09
N ALA A 85 -3.15 -0.54 25.77
CA ALA A 85 -2.34 -1.42 24.92
C ALA A 85 -0.95 -0.86 24.58
N ARG A 86 -0.76 0.47 24.60
CA ARG A 86 0.50 1.17 24.27
C ARG A 86 1.16 0.66 22.98
N PRO A 87 0.46 0.69 21.84
CA PRO A 87 1.03 0.23 20.57
C PRO A 87 2.23 1.09 20.13
N LEU A 88 3.25 0.46 19.58
CA LEU A 88 4.45 1.13 19.06
C LEU A 88 4.25 1.67 17.64
N THR A 89 3.29 1.10 16.90
CA THR A 89 2.97 1.52 15.53
C THR A 89 1.47 1.70 15.31
N LEU A 90 1.13 2.49 14.29
CA LEU A 90 -0.25 2.71 13.88
C LEU A 90 -0.89 1.41 13.35
N GLY A 91 -0.11 0.51 12.75
CA GLY A 91 -0.51 -0.85 12.42
C GLY A 91 -0.95 -1.68 13.62
N GLN A 92 -0.13 -1.70 14.68
CA GLN A 92 -0.49 -2.38 15.91
C GLN A 92 -1.77 -1.80 16.51
N ALA A 93 -1.89 -0.46 16.52
CA ALA A 93 -3.08 0.23 16.97
C ALA A 93 -4.35 -0.23 16.23
N SER A 94 -4.26 -0.42 14.91
CA SER A 94 -5.41 -0.82 14.07
C SER A 94 -5.95 -2.22 14.37
N ARG A 95 -5.16 -3.09 15.01
CA ARG A 95 -5.53 -4.47 15.36
C ARG A 95 -6.14 -4.59 16.76
N ILE A 96 -6.18 -3.51 17.53
CA ILE A 96 -6.76 -3.51 18.88
C ILE A 96 -8.28 -3.58 18.79
N SER A 97 -8.88 -4.54 19.48
CA SER A 97 -10.33 -4.74 19.48
C SER A 97 -11.09 -3.50 19.98
N GLY A 98 -11.91 -2.92 19.10
CA GLY A 98 -12.69 -1.71 19.34
C GLY A 98 -11.93 -0.39 19.21
N VAL A 99 -10.73 -0.43 18.62
CA VAL A 99 -10.18 0.72 17.89
C VAL A 99 -10.72 0.66 16.46
N THR A 100 -11.27 1.77 15.97
CA THR A 100 -11.90 1.82 14.65
C THR A 100 -10.99 2.41 13.57
N PRO A 101 -11.25 2.17 12.27
CA PRO A 101 -10.49 2.83 11.19
C PRO A 101 -10.54 4.37 11.27
N ALA A 102 -11.62 4.94 11.80
CA ALA A 102 -11.74 6.38 12.02
C ALA A 102 -10.76 6.88 13.09
N ASP A 103 -10.62 6.14 14.20
CA ASP A 103 -9.65 6.45 15.26
C ASP A 103 -8.21 6.47 14.70
N ILE A 104 -7.87 5.49 13.85
CA ILE A 104 -6.57 5.41 13.17
C ILE A 104 -6.33 6.62 12.25
N SER A 105 -7.35 7.03 11.50
CA SER A 105 -7.28 8.20 10.61
C SER A 105 -7.05 9.49 11.41
N ILE A 106 -7.69 9.63 12.57
CA ILE A 106 -7.52 10.78 13.47
C ILE A 106 -6.08 10.85 14.00
N ILE A 107 -5.51 9.71 14.42
CA ILE A 107 -4.13 9.65 14.91
C ILE A 107 -3.15 10.00 13.78
N LEU A 108 -3.37 9.51 12.57
CA LEU A 108 -2.54 9.84 11.41
C LEU A 108 -2.51 11.34 11.13
N VAL A 109 -3.68 11.98 11.05
CA VAL A 109 -3.78 13.44 10.85
C VAL A 109 -3.15 14.21 12.00
N TRP A 110 -3.32 13.73 13.24
CA TRP A 110 -2.69 14.33 14.41
C TRP A 110 -1.16 14.28 14.35
N LEU A 111 -0.58 13.18 13.86
CA LEU A 111 0.87 13.04 13.65
C LEU A 111 1.36 14.01 12.57
N GLU A 112 0.71 14.05 11.42
CA GLU A 112 1.08 14.92 10.29
C GLU A 112 1.04 16.42 10.69
N ALA A 113 0.02 16.83 11.42
CA ALA A 113 -0.15 18.21 11.89
C ALA A 113 0.94 18.68 12.89
N ARG A 114 1.70 17.74 13.45
CA ARG A 114 2.79 17.98 14.41
C ARG A 114 4.16 17.86 13.75
N SER A 115 4.32 16.94 12.80
CA SER A 115 5.55 16.82 12.00
C SER A 115 5.83 18.08 11.17
N GLY A 116 4.80 18.82 10.75
CA GLY A 116 4.97 20.07 10.00
C GLY A 116 5.42 21.31 10.80
N ARG A 117 5.68 21.21 12.12
CA ARG A 117 5.97 22.37 12.99
C ARG A 117 7.31 22.37 13.74
N GLY A 118 8.21 21.43 13.45
CA GLY A 118 9.56 21.44 14.03
C GLY A 118 10.55 20.78 13.08
N GLY A 119 11.55 21.55 12.62
CA GLY A 119 12.62 21.05 11.78
C GLY A 119 13.61 20.14 12.52
N ASP A 120 14.30 19.34 11.70
CA ASP A 120 15.57 18.62 11.91
C ASP A 120 15.51 17.11 12.25
N GLY A 121 15.99 16.26 11.31
CA GLY A 121 16.14 14.79 11.42
C GLY A 121 15.51 13.97 10.25
N PRO A 122 16.18 12.92 9.72
CA PRO A 122 16.29 12.73 8.27
C PRO A 122 15.15 11.95 7.59
N GLY A 123 14.78 12.43 6.40
CA GLY A 123 14.59 11.57 5.24
C GLY A 123 13.23 10.90 5.08
N THR A 124 12.17 11.69 4.88
CA THR A 124 11.09 11.23 3.98
C THR A 124 11.62 11.31 2.54
N CYS A 125 12.58 10.44 2.21
CA CYS A 125 12.93 10.20 0.82
C CYS A 125 11.74 9.48 0.20
N LEU A 126 11.05 10.19 -0.68
CA LEU A 126 10.28 9.60 -1.76
C LEU A 126 11.27 8.75 -2.57
N ALA A 127 11.47 7.50 -2.17
CA ALA A 127 12.18 6.53 -2.97
C ALA A 127 11.24 6.20 -4.15
N GLU A 128 11.46 6.85 -5.29
CA GLU A 128 10.98 6.34 -6.55
C GLU A 128 11.52 4.92 -6.74
N PRO A 129 10.69 3.95 -7.16
CA PRO A 129 11.19 2.61 -7.44
C PRO A 129 12.23 2.69 -8.57
N PRO A 130 13.32 1.90 -8.51
CA PRO A 130 14.24 1.80 -9.64
C PRO A 130 13.44 1.39 -10.86
N ALA A 131 13.62 2.13 -11.95
CA ALA A 131 13.15 1.71 -13.26
C ALA A 131 13.71 0.30 -13.51
N LEU A 132 12.82 -0.70 -13.60
CA LEU A 132 13.21 -2.03 -14.04
C LEU A 132 13.81 -1.90 -15.44
N ALA A 133 15.09 -2.23 -15.54
CA ALA A 133 15.81 -2.45 -16.79
C ALA A 133 15.41 -3.80 -17.41
#